data_AF-A0A078AB96-F1
#
_entry.id   AF-A0A078AB96-F1
#
_cell.length_a   1.000
_cell.length_b   1.000
_cell.length_c   1.000
_cell.angle_alpha   90.00
_cell.angle_beta   90.00
_cell.angle_gamma   90.00
#
_symmetry.space_group_name_H-M   'P 1'
#
loop_
_entity.id
_entity.type
_entity.pdbx_description
1 polymer ?
#
loop_
_entity_poly.entity_id
_entity_poly.type
_entity_poly.pdbx_seq_one_letter_code
_entity_poly.pdbx_strand_id
1 'polypeptide(L)'
;MGDLLHSDNKGVPLTSQNDDDSLNFFQKMFKGSIQYEYDTRIDEYNWIAIFLVQFVAYFVAQALVRKLVPPPGDVKVFLEKKRMKDYHSYYFQYTSFIHAMIGIILGNTPYFSLHLLAVEIPLEDSNTLVSLLIGFQTLVCHLLAEVSNPFLQIRTALRIVKKSDTWYYKLNDKIFAVVFILARLIVSPILLFYTFEGDNTTTFLKLGFASVTFIQFFWGMKILYNIGVMVKEHFDELESKEKESRPLWAKVFHDVFYAIDKNKQVRLIFSIVNFATFVFIPVSYYGFVRGNLFKSFL
;
A
#
# COMPACT_ATOMS: atom_id res chain seq x y z
N MET A 1 78.75 10.57 11.25
CA MET A 1 79.12 10.52 9.83
C MET A 1 78.54 9.23 9.29
N GLY A 2 77.40 9.31 8.62
CA GLY A 2 76.49 8.20 8.39
C GLY A 2 75.13 8.79 8.03
N ASP A 3 75.10 9.30 6.80
CA ASP A 3 74.07 10.12 6.20
C ASP A 3 72.75 9.38 5.90
N LEU A 4 71.69 10.19 5.86
CA LEU A 4 70.60 10.21 4.87
C LEU A 4 69.93 8.89 4.49
N LEU A 5 68.62 8.82 4.74
CA LEU A 5 67.59 8.73 3.69
C LEU A 5 66.18 8.81 4.31
N HIS A 6 65.65 10.03 4.40
CA HIS A 6 64.21 10.27 4.47
C HIS A 6 63.64 10.13 3.06
N SER A 7 62.87 9.07 2.83
CA SER A 7 62.04 8.90 1.64
C SER A 7 60.65 9.45 1.93
N ASP A 8 60.45 10.72 1.58
CA ASP A 8 59.14 11.37 1.51
C ASP A 8 58.35 10.78 0.34
N ASN A 9 57.56 9.75 0.62
CA ASN A 9 56.63 9.19 -0.34
C ASN A 9 55.36 10.05 -0.37
N LYS A 10 55.41 11.14 -1.15
CA LYS A 10 54.23 11.98 -1.45
C LYS A 10 53.25 11.15 -2.27
N GLY A 11 52.21 10.65 -1.61
CA GLY A 11 51.09 9.96 -2.24
C GLY A 11 50.47 10.84 -3.33
N VAL A 12 50.54 10.35 -4.56
CA VAL A 12 49.80 10.88 -5.70
C VAL A 12 48.31 10.65 -5.42
N PRO A 13 47.43 11.67 -5.49
CA PRO A 13 46.00 11.42 -5.40
C PRO A 13 45.59 10.63 -6.63
N LEU A 14 45.18 9.37 -6.42
CA LEU A 14 44.49 8.56 -7.40
C LEU A 14 43.21 9.30 -7.79
N THR A 15 43.28 10.07 -8.87
CA THR A 15 42.11 10.57 -9.57
C THR A 15 41.32 9.35 -10.03
N SER A 16 40.19 9.09 -9.36
CA SER A 16 39.21 8.06 -9.69
C SER A 16 38.53 8.38 -11.02
N GLN A 17 39.28 8.28 -12.12
CA GLN A 17 38.72 8.26 -13.46
C GLN A 17 38.29 6.83 -13.78
N ASN A 18 36.99 6.68 -14.06
CA ASN A 18 36.32 5.54 -14.71
C ASN A 18 35.44 4.61 -13.86
N ASP A 19 35.00 5.00 -12.66
CA ASP A 19 33.88 4.29 -12.01
C ASP A 19 32.49 4.70 -12.54
N ASP A 20 32.42 5.69 -13.44
CA ASP A 20 31.13 6.12 -14.02
C ASP A 20 30.61 5.20 -15.13
N ASP A 21 31.50 4.47 -15.81
CA ASP A 21 31.10 3.61 -16.93
C ASP A 21 30.60 2.23 -16.50
N SER A 22 30.83 1.84 -15.24
CA SER A 22 30.31 0.59 -14.67
C SER A 22 28.87 0.72 -14.16
N LEU A 23 28.36 1.95 -14.01
CA LEU A 23 27.01 2.20 -13.50
C LEU A 23 25.96 1.97 -14.59
N ASN A 24 24.96 1.15 -14.28
CA ASN A 24 23.83 0.94 -15.18
C ASN A 24 22.95 2.21 -15.28
N PHE A 25 22.06 2.23 -16.26
CA PHE A 25 21.17 3.38 -16.54
C PHE A 25 20.43 3.90 -15.30
N PHE A 26 19.95 3.00 -14.44
CA PHE A 26 19.24 3.39 -13.21
C PHE A 26 20.20 3.96 -12.17
N GLN A 27 21.35 3.34 -11.96
CA GLN A 27 22.38 3.89 -11.06
C GLN A 27 22.85 5.28 -11.50
N LYS A 28 22.96 5.53 -12.82
CA LYS A 28 23.24 6.87 -13.36
C LYS A 28 22.08 7.84 -13.11
N MET A 29 20.82 7.40 -13.27
CA MET A 29 19.63 8.23 -13.03
C MET A 29 19.49 8.61 -11.54
N PHE A 30 19.94 7.76 -10.63
CA PHE A 30 19.93 7.99 -9.18
C PHE A 30 21.27 8.46 -8.63
N LYS A 31 22.27 8.72 -9.49
CA LYS A 31 23.58 9.24 -9.08
C LYS A 31 23.42 10.70 -8.65
N GLY A 32 23.54 10.95 -7.34
CA GLY A 32 23.24 12.26 -6.74
C GLY A 32 21.82 12.39 -6.20
N SER A 33 20.96 11.37 -6.36
CA SER A 33 19.87 11.20 -5.39
C SER A 33 20.53 10.95 -4.05
N ILE A 34 20.08 11.68 -3.02
CA ILE A 34 20.60 11.56 -1.66
C ILE A 34 20.56 10.06 -1.33
N GLN A 35 21.73 9.43 -1.21
CA GLN A 35 21.81 8.22 -0.40
C GLN A 35 21.34 8.70 0.94
N TYR A 36 20.08 8.40 1.27
CA TYR A 36 19.59 8.63 2.61
C TYR A 36 20.50 7.77 3.47
N GLU A 37 21.47 8.41 4.12
CA GLU A 37 21.95 7.94 5.41
C GLU A 37 20.67 7.64 6.17
N TYR A 38 20.45 6.35 6.44
CA TYR A 38 19.25 5.89 7.09
C TYR A 38 19.09 6.74 8.34
N ASP A 39 18.09 7.62 8.34
CA ASP A 39 17.89 8.53 9.44
C ASP A 39 17.46 7.68 10.62
N THR A 40 18.40 7.35 11.51
CA THR A 40 18.17 6.51 12.69
C THR A 40 17.09 7.10 13.60
N ARG A 41 16.72 8.37 13.41
CA ARG A 41 15.57 9.00 14.08
C ARG A 41 14.22 8.43 13.61
N ILE A 42 14.16 7.76 12.46
CA ILE A 42 12.97 6.99 12.06
C ILE A 42 12.72 5.85 13.06
N ASP A 43 13.77 5.30 13.67
CA ASP A 43 13.66 4.29 14.72
C ASP A 43 13.27 4.90 16.08
N GLU A 44 13.41 6.23 16.26
CA GLU A 44 13.01 6.96 17.48
C GLU A 44 11.51 7.26 17.55
N TYR A 45 10.77 7.16 16.44
CA TYR A 45 9.32 7.27 16.51
C TYR A 45 8.76 6.15 17.36
N ASN A 46 7.84 6.49 18.28
CA ASN A 46 7.14 5.51 19.07
C ASN A 46 6.09 4.80 18.19
N TRP A 47 6.56 3.86 17.36
CA TRP A 47 5.74 3.08 16.44
C TRP A 47 4.68 2.27 17.16
N ILE A 48 4.93 1.88 18.41
CA ILE A 48 3.94 1.29 19.30
C ILE A 48 2.78 2.27 19.51
N ALA A 49 3.07 3.55 19.76
CA ALA A 49 2.05 4.57 19.89
C ALA A 49 1.28 4.79 18.57
N ILE A 50 1.96 4.81 17.41
CA ILE A 50 1.28 4.95 16.11
C ILE A 50 0.37 3.75 15.83
N PHE A 51 0.86 2.53 16.03
CA PHE A 51 0.09 1.30 15.90
C PHE A 51 -1.09 1.26 16.88
N LEU A 52 -0.86 1.59 18.15
CA LEU A 52 -1.90 1.66 19.18
C LEU A 52 -2.94 2.73 18.83
N VAL A 53 -2.55 3.90 18.35
CA VAL A 53 -3.48 4.95 17.91
C VAL A 53 -4.36 4.43 16.78
N GLN A 54 -3.78 3.74 15.79
CA GLN A 54 -4.54 3.19 14.67
C GLN A 54 -5.45 2.02 15.09
N PHE A 55 -4.96 1.15 15.96
CA PHE A 55 -5.72 0.06 16.57
C PHE A 55 -6.90 0.61 17.39
N VAL A 56 -6.65 1.55 18.30
CA VAL A 56 -7.67 2.20 19.13
C VAL A 56 -8.67 2.95 18.25
N ALA A 57 -8.22 3.75 17.29
CA ALA A 57 -9.10 4.48 16.37
C ALA A 57 -10.03 3.51 15.62
N TYR A 58 -9.52 2.36 15.19
CA TYR A 58 -10.33 1.31 14.57
C TYR A 58 -11.35 0.70 15.53
N PHE A 59 -10.93 0.29 16.74
CA PHE A 59 -11.85 -0.29 17.72
C PHE A 59 -12.91 0.70 18.19
N VAL A 60 -12.57 1.99 18.30
CA VAL A 60 -13.51 3.08 18.56
C VAL A 60 -14.49 3.21 17.40
N ALA A 61 -14.01 3.28 16.15
CA ALA A 61 -14.89 3.32 14.98
C ALA A 61 -15.84 2.10 14.93
N GLN A 62 -15.34 0.91 15.26
CA GLN A 62 -16.12 -0.32 15.38
C GLN A 62 -17.14 -0.27 16.52
N ALA A 63 -16.76 0.20 17.70
CA ALA A 63 -17.66 0.35 18.83
C ALA A 63 -18.80 1.33 18.50
N LEU A 64 -18.47 2.43 17.80
CA LEU A 64 -19.46 3.39 17.29
C LEU A 64 -20.38 2.74 16.25
N VAL A 65 -19.83 1.98 15.30
CA VAL A 65 -20.61 1.25 14.29
C VAL A 65 -21.54 0.21 14.94
N ARG A 66 -21.08 -0.54 15.94
CA ARG A 66 -21.90 -1.52 16.69
C ARG A 66 -23.00 -0.87 17.51
N LYS A 67 -22.82 0.36 17.99
CA LYS A 67 -23.93 1.12 18.61
C LYS A 67 -25.01 1.51 17.60
N LEU A 68 -24.65 1.62 16.32
CA LEU A 68 -25.58 2.01 15.26
C LEU A 68 -26.23 0.80 14.56
N VAL A 69 -25.55 -0.35 14.52
CA VAL A 69 -26.00 -1.56 13.82
C VAL A 69 -26.53 -2.58 14.85
N PRO A 70 -27.76 -3.10 14.71
CA PRO A 70 -28.29 -4.11 15.63
C PRO A 70 -27.42 -5.39 15.63
N PRO A 71 -27.31 -6.09 16.77
CA PRO A 71 -26.42 -7.23 16.91
C PRO A 71 -26.81 -8.41 15.98
N PRO A 72 -25.83 -9.20 15.51
CA PRO A 72 -26.09 -10.44 14.79
C PRO A 72 -26.91 -11.39 15.66
N GLY A 73 -28.14 -11.69 15.25
CA GLY A 73 -29.00 -12.64 15.97
C GLY A 73 -30.47 -12.28 16.01
N ASP A 74 -30.86 -11.05 15.64
CA ASP A 74 -32.27 -10.72 15.50
C ASP A 74 -32.85 -11.37 14.25
N VAL A 75 -33.57 -12.48 14.44
CA VAL A 75 -34.14 -13.36 13.39
C VAL A 75 -35.02 -12.57 12.41
N LYS A 76 -35.64 -11.47 12.85
CA LYS A 76 -36.46 -10.60 11.99
C LYS A 76 -35.62 -9.82 10.97
N VAL A 77 -34.37 -9.50 11.31
CA VAL A 77 -33.42 -8.84 10.42
C VAL A 77 -32.83 -9.81 9.39
N PHE A 78 -32.72 -11.09 9.75
CA PHE A 78 -32.19 -12.17 8.91
C PHE A 78 -33.11 -12.56 7.73
N LEU A 79 -34.43 -12.37 7.85
CA LEU A 79 -35.41 -12.80 6.84
C LEU A 79 -35.47 -11.90 5.58
N GLU A 80 -34.97 -10.66 5.62
CA GLU A 80 -34.85 -9.81 4.42
C GLU A 80 -33.63 -10.22 3.58
N LYS A 81 -33.85 -11.08 2.57
CA LYS A 81 -32.84 -11.66 1.63
C LYS A 81 -31.78 -10.68 1.09
N LYS A 82 -32.08 -9.38 0.96
CA LYS A 82 -31.14 -8.33 0.51
C LYS A 82 -30.10 -7.96 1.58
N ARG A 83 -30.46 -8.03 2.88
CA ARG A 83 -29.54 -7.78 4.00
C ARG A 83 -28.47 -8.86 4.14
N MET A 84 -28.76 -10.12 3.78
CA MET A 84 -27.79 -11.22 3.89
C MET A 84 -26.48 -10.94 3.15
N LYS A 85 -26.53 -10.40 1.93
CA LYS A 85 -25.31 -10.12 1.14
C LYS A 85 -24.46 -9.01 1.75
N ASP A 86 -25.10 -7.93 2.21
CA ASP A 86 -24.40 -6.81 2.85
C ASP A 86 -23.86 -7.22 4.23
N TYR A 87 -24.59 -8.08 4.96
CA TYR A 87 -24.18 -8.62 6.25
C TYR A 87 -22.98 -9.56 6.12
N HIS A 88 -23.01 -10.49 5.15
CA HIS A 88 -21.86 -11.33 4.83
C HIS A 88 -20.66 -10.49 4.39
N SER A 89 -20.88 -9.45 3.58
CA SER A 89 -19.81 -8.54 3.17
C SER A 89 -19.21 -7.80 4.36
N TYR A 90 -20.04 -7.33 5.30
CA TYR A 90 -19.59 -6.70 6.54
C TYR A 90 -18.76 -7.67 7.38
N TYR A 91 -19.24 -8.89 7.60
CA TYR A 91 -18.55 -9.89 8.41
C TYR A 91 -17.24 -10.36 7.77
N PHE A 92 -17.23 -10.49 6.43
CA PHE A 92 -16.03 -10.81 5.67
C PHE A 92 -14.99 -9.70 5.79
N GLN A 93 -15.40 -8.43 5.64
CA GLN A 93 -14.51 -7.27 5.84
C GLN A 93 -13.99 -7.19 7.27
N TYR A 94 -14.83 -7.46 8.27
CA TYR A 94 -14.43 -7.50 9.67
C TYR A 94 -13.42 -8.63 9.94
N THR A 95 -13.71 -9.84 9.45
CA THR A 95 -12.82 -11.00 9.63
C THR A 95 -11.50 -10.80 8.92
N SER A 96 -11.51 -10.26 7.69
CA SER A 96 -10.29 -9.91 6.94
C SER A 96 -9.43 -8.91 7.70
N PHE A 97 -10.04 -7.88 8.29
CA PHE A 97 -9.31 -6.90 9.08
C PHE A 97 -8.75 -7.52 10.37
N ILE A 98 -9.54 -8.29 11.13
CA ILE A 98 -9.06 -8.96 12.34
C ILE A 98 -7.92 -9.93 11.99
N HIS A 99 -8.05 -10.66 10.88
CA HIS A 99 -6.99 -11.50 10.36
C HIS A 99 -5.73 -10.70 10.03
N ALA A 100 -5.87 -9.54 9.37
CA ALA A 100 -4.74 -8.64 9.09
C ALA A 100 -4.10 -8.11 10.38
N MET A 101 -4.88 -7.73 11.39
CA MET A 101 -4.35 -7.26 12.68
C MET A 101 -3.67 -8.38 13.46
N ILE A 102 -4.24 -9.59 13.48
CA ILE A 102 -3.60 -10.75 14.08
C ILE A 102 -2.32 -11.09 13.32
N GLY A 103 -2.32 -10.99 11.98
CA GLY A 103 -1.14 -11.16 11.15
C GLY A 103 -0.05 -10.12 11.46
N ILE A 104 -0.43 -8.86 11.69
CA ILE A 104 0.51 -7.82 12.14
C ILE A 104 1.03 -8.14 13.54
N ILE A 105 0.16 -8.47 14.49
CA ILE A 105 0.56 -8.76 15.87
C ILE A 105 1.48 -9.98 15.87
N LEU A 106 1.01 -11.14 15.41
CA LEU A 106 1.78 -12.39 15.42
C LEU A 106 3.01 -12.34 14.50
N GLY A 107 2.91 -11.66 13.36
CA GLY A 107 4.02 -11.49 12.44
C GLY A 107 5.11 -10.58 13.01
N ASN A 108 4.75 -9.61 13.85
CA ASN A 108 5.71 -8.74 14.53
C ASN A 108 6.09 -9.21 15.94
N THR A 109 5.31 -10.07 16.61
CA THR A 109 5.63 -10.61 17.95
C THR A 109 7.04 -11.20 18.05
N PRO A 110 7.52 -12.06 17.13
CA PRO A 110 8.89 -12.57 17.22
C PRO A 110 9.93 -11.46 17.06
N TYR A 111 9.68 -10.44 16.22
CA TYR A 111 10.56 -9.27 16.09
C TYR A 111 10.49 -8.35 17.30
N PHE A 112 9.33 -8.23 17.93
CA PHE A 112 9.10 -7.41 19.11
C PHE A 112 9.75 -8.02 20.34
N SER A 113 9.66 -9.35 20.48
CA SER A 113 10.40 -10.12 21.48
C SER A 113 11.91 -10.03 21.23
N LEU A 114 12.37 -10.11 19.98
CA LEU A 114 13.78 -9.88 19.65
C LEU A 114 14.23 -8.45 19.94
N HIS A 115 13.40 -7.44 19.67
CA HIS A 115 13.75 -6.04 19.89
C HIS A 115 13.81 -5.70 21.38
N LEU A 116 12.85 -6.19 22.18
CA LEU A 116 12.88 -6.07 23.64
C LEU A 116 14.08 -6.81 24.26
N LEU A 117 14.49 -7.95 23.69
CA LEU A 117 15.70 -8.65 24.10
C LEU A 117 16.98 -7.95 23.59
N ALA A 118 16.93 -7.31 22.42
CA ALA A 118 18.05 -6.60 21.82
C ALA A 118 18.32 -5.22 22.43
N VAL A 119 17.39 -4.64 23.21
CA VAL A 119 17.68 -3.46 24.05
C VAL A 119 18.81 -3.74 25.06
N GLU A 120 19.09 -5.02 25.36
CA GLU A 120 20.22 -5.43 26.20
C GLU A 120 21.42 -6.00 25.41
N ILE A 121 21.30 -6.20 24.09
CA ILE A 121 22.35 -6.81 23.26
C ILE A 121 22.97 -5.73 22.36
N PRO A 122 24.31 -5.56 22.36
CA PRO A 122 24.95 -4.60 21.47
C PRO A 122 24.58 -4.91 20.00
N LEU A 123 24.08 -3.90 19.29
CA LEU A 123 23.61 -3.92 17.89
C LEU A 123 24.69 -4.26 16.83
N GLU A 124 25.79 -4.89 17.24
CA GLU A 124 26.89 -5.26 16.34
C GLU A 124 26.53 -6.42 15.39
N ASP A 125 25.50 -7.22 15.71
CA ASP A 125 25.10 -8.34 14.84
C ASP A 125 24.15 -7.87 13.72
N SER A 126 24.71 -7.76 12.51
CA SER A 126 24.02 -7.46 11.25
C SER A 126 22.71 -8.23 11.01
N ASN A 127 22.57 -9.44 11.55
CA ASN A 127 21.36 -10.26 11.38
C ASN A 127 20.14 -9.71 12.17
N THR A 128 20.39 -9.06 13.30
CA THR A 128 19.35 -8.44 14.13
C THR A 128 18.75 -7.22 13.43
N LEU A 129 19.60 -6.42 12.78
CA LEU A 129 19.19 -5.21 12.04
C LEU A 129 18.39 -5.56 10.78
N VAL A 130 18.81 -6.59 10.04
CA VAL A 130 18.07 -7.11 8.87
C VAL A 130 16.67 -7.59 9.27
N SER A 131 16.56 -8.30 10.40
CA SER A 131 15.27 -8.80 10.91
C SER A 131 14.30 -7.65 11.24
N LEU A 132 14.78 -6.59 11.89
CA LEU A 132 13.96 -5.41 12.23
C LEU A 132 13.40 -4.72 10.98
N LEU A 133 14.23 -4.56 9.94
CA LEU A 133 13.84 -3.93 8.67
C LEU A 133 12.76 -4.73 7.93
N ILE A 134 12.82 -6.07 7.95
CA ILE A 134 11.80 -6.93 7.34
C ILE A 134 10.45 -6.80 8.06
N GLY A 135 10.47 -6.72 9.40
CA GLY A 135 9.27 -6.48 10.21
C GLY A 135 8.60 -5.15 9.85
N PHE A 136 9.39 -4.07 9.76
CA PHE A 136 8.91 -2.75 9.39
C PHE A 136 8.22 -2.74 8.01
N GLN A 137 8.84 -3.31 6.99
CA GLN A 137 8.26 -3.36 5.64
C GLN A 137 6.95 -4.16 5.60
N THR A 138 6.88 -5.26 6.36
CA THR A 138 5.67 -6.06 6.50
C THR A 138 4.54 -5.28 7.17
N LEU A 139 4.86 -4.49 8.21
CA LEU A 139 3.92 -3.60 8.88
C LEU A 139 3.38 -2.53 7.92
N VAL A 140 4.25 -1.84 7.19
CA VAL A 140 3.86 -0.82 6.21
C VAL A 140 2.97 -1.42 5.11
N CYS A 141 3.29 -2.63 4.63
CA CYS A 141 2.47 -3.37 3.67
C CYS A 141 1.04 -3.56 4.16
N HIS A 142 0.91 -4.10 5.37
CA HIS A 142 -0.39 -4.37 5.96
C HIS A 142 -1.15 -3.07 6.23
N LEU A 143 -0.46 -2.03 6.70
CA LEU A 143 -1.08 -0.73 6.95
C LEU A 143 -1.73 -0.16 5.68
N LEU A 144 -1.01 -0.20 4.56
CA LEU A 144 -1.54 0.23 3.26
C LEU A 144 -2.69 -0.68 2.78
N ALA A 145 -2.56 -1.98 2.99
CA ALA A 145 -3.58 -2.98 2.66
C ALA A 145 -4.85 -2.85 3.51
N GLU A 146 -4.82 -2.12 4.62
CA GLU A 146 -5.95 -1.97 5.54
C GLU A 146 -6.44 -0.52 5.72
N VAL A 147 -5.67 0.50 5.34
CA VAL A 147 -5.99 1.93 5.62
C VAL A 147 -7.38 2.38 5.12
N SER A 148 -7.89 1.81 4.03
CA SER A 148 -9.20 2.17 3.49
C SER A 148 -10.36 1.33 4.04
N ASN A 149 -10.07 0.22 4.72
CA ASN A 149 -11.07 -0.75 5.18
C ASN A 149 -12.02 -0.21 6.28
N PRO A 150 -11.60 0.68 7.21
CA PRO A 150 -12.52 1.31 8.15
C PRO A 150 -13.68 2.02 7.45
N PHE A 151 -13.42 2.73 6.36
CA PHE A 151 -14.46 3.43 5.60
C PHE A 151 -15.41 2.47 4.86
N LEU A 152 -14.92 1.32 4.40
CA LEU A 152 -15.77 0.27 3.82
C LEU A 152 -16.72 -0.33 4.84
N GLN A 153 -16.25 -0.52 6.07
CA GLN A 153 -17.07 -1.04 7.17
C GLN A 153 -18.13 -0.03 7.60
N ILE A 154 -17.76 1.26 7.75
CA ILE A 154 -18.72 2.34 8.01
C ILE A 154 -19.78 2.38 6.89
N ARG A 155 -19.35 2.35 5.62
CA ARG A 155 -20.26 2.32 4.48
C ARG A 155 -21.23 1.14 4.53
N THR A 156 -20.72 -0.06 4.83
CA THR A 156 -21.55 -1.27 4.88
C THR A 156 -22.51 -1.24 6.07
N ALA A 157 -22.05 -0.77 7.24
CA ALA A 157 -22.88 -0.55 8.40
C ALA A 157 -24.03 0.42 8.11
N LEU A 158 -23.74 1.55 7.45
CA LEU A 158 -24.73 2.54 7.06
C LEU A 158 -25.77 2.00 6.07
N ARG A 159 -25.37 1.12 5.15
CA ARG A 159 -26.31 0.39 4.27
C ARG A 159 -27.21 -0.54 5.08
N ILE A 160 -26.66 -1.28 6.04
CA ILE A 160 -27.43 -2.20 6.88
C ILE A 160 -28.52 -1.47 7.67
N VAL A 161 -28.27 -0.23 8.11
CA VAL A 161 -29.25 0.61 8.84
C VAL A 161 -30.12 1.47 7.93
N LYS A 162 -30.10 1.25 6.60
CA LYS A 162 -30.88 2.00 5.59
C LYS A 162 -30.61 3.52 5.62
N LYS A 163 -29.38 3.92 5.97
CA LYS A 163 -28.93 5.33 6.01
C LYS A 163 -27.99 5.68 4.83
N SER A 164 -28.14 4.99 3.70
CA SER A 164 -27.34 5.23 2.48
C SER A 164 -27.56 6.60 1.86
N ASP A 165 -28.70 7.23 2.09
CA ASP A 165 -29.03 8.51 1.45
C ASP A 165 -28.57 9.73 2.26
N THR A 166 -27.98 9.50 3.44
CA THR A 166 -27.58 10.55 4.37
C THR A 166 -26.30 11.27 3.91
N TRP A 167 -26.13 12.52 4.33
CA TRP A 167 -24.98 13.34 3.94
C TRP A 167 -23.65 12.74 4.41
N TYR A 168 -23.60 12.13 5.60
CA TYR A 168 -22.38 11.51 6.13
C TYR A 168 -22.03 10.19 5.42
N TYR A 169 -23.01 9.48 4.86
CA TYR A 169 -22.73 8.35 3.96
C TYR A 169 -22.00 8.82 2.71
N LYS A 170 -22.53 9.85 2.04
CA LYS A 170 -21.92 10.45 0.85
C LYS A 170 -20.53 11.03 1.17
N LEU A 171 -20.36 11.64 2.34
CA LEU A 171 -19.06 12.14 2.80
C LEU A 171 -18.06 11.00 3.01
N ASN A 172 -18.47 9.91 3.69
CA ASN A 172 -17.62 8.73 3.88
C ASN A 172 -17.18 8.12 2.54
N ASP A 173 -18.06 8.04 1.55
CA ASP A 173 -17.71 7.54 0.22
C ASP A 173 -16.68 8.42 -0.49
N LYS A 174 -16.75 9.75 -0.33
CA LYS A 174 -15.74 10.69 -0.84
C LYS A 174 -14.40 10.54 -0.12
N ILE A 175 -14.40 10.49 1.21
CA ILE A 175 -13.17 10.32 2.01
C ILE A 175 -12.52 8.97 1.67
N PHE A 176 -13.30 7.90 1.60
CA PHE A 176 -12.84 6.59 1.17
C PHE A 176 -12.14 6.65 -0.18
N ALA A 177 -12.76 7.29 -1.18
CA ALA A 177 -12.17 7.40 -2.51
C ALA A 177 -10.84 8.16 -2.49
N VAL A 178 -10.77 9.29 -1.77
CA VAL A 178 -9.54 10.09 -1.63
C VAL A 178 -8.44 9.28 -0.94
N VAL A 179 -8.73 8.68 0.21
CA VAL A 179 -7.77 7.85 0.96
C VAL A 179 -7.30 6.66 0.12
N PHE A 180 -8.21 6.00 -0.59
CA PHE A 180 -7.87 4.88 -1.47
C PHE A 180 -6.94 5.32 -2.60
N ILE A 181 -7.25 6.43 -3.29
CA ILE A 181 -6.41 6.91 -4.39
C ILE A 181 -5.01 7.30 -3.88
N LEU A 182 -4.93 8.13 -2.84
CA LEU A 182 -3.65 8.62 -2.32
C LEU A 182 -2.81 7.47 -1.76
N ALA A 183 -3.37 6.68 -0.85
CA ALA A 183 -2.59 5.65 -0.16
C ALA A 183 -2.31 4.44 -1.06
N ARG A 184 -3.26 4.02 -1.91
CA ARG A 184 -3.13 2.75 -2.66
C ARG A 184 -2.76 2.92 -4.11
N LEU A 185 -3.21 3.96 -4.80
CA LEU A 185 -2.88 4.15 -6.21
C LEU A 185 -1.62 5.00 -6.43
N ILE A 186 -1.21 5.79 -5.42
CA ILE A 186 0.00 6.62 -5.50
C ILE A 186 1.10 6.08 -4.57
N VAL A 187 0.84 6.02 -3.27
CA VAL A 187 1.88 5.63 -2.28
C VAL A 187 2.29 4.15 -2.42
N SER A 188 1.34 3.22 -2.60
CA SER A 188 1.66 1.78 -2.73
C SER A 188 2.61 1.46 -3.89
N PRO A 189 2.39 1.92 -5.15
CA PRO A 189 3.35 1.65 -6.22
C PRO A 189 4.73 2.28 -5.99
N ILE A 190 4.82 3.45 -5.34
CA ILE A 190 6.12 4.03 -4.95
C ILE A 190 6.86 3.10 -3.99
N LEU A 191 6.16 2.62 -2.95
CA LEU A 191 6.73 1.69 -1.98
C LEU A 191 7.05 0.32 -2.59
N LEU A 192 6.30 -0.12 -3.60
CA LEU A 192 6.60 -1.31 -4.37
C LEU A 192 7.99 -1.18 -5.02
N PHE A 193 8.25 -0.06 -5.71
CA PHE A 193 9.57 0.20 -6.31
C PHE A 193 10.69 0.19 -5.26
N TYR A 194 10.51 0.88 -4.13
CA TYR A 194 11.48 0.85 -3.03
C TYR A 194 11.72 -0.56 -2.48
N THR A 195 10.66 -1.35 -2.33
CA THR A 195 10.75 -2.73 -1.84
C THR A 195 11.52 -3.61 -2.83
N PHE A 196 11.29 -3.44 -4.12
CA PHE A 196 12.01 -4.21 -5.14
C PHE A 196 13.49 -3.82 -5.26
N GLU A 197 13.82 -2.54 -5.07
CA GLU A 197 15.21 -2.04 -5.06
C GLU A 197 16.00 -2.44 -3.82
N GLY A 198 15.32 -2.64 -2.68
CA GLY A 198 15.97 -3.04 -1.44
C GLY A 198 16.55 -4.46 -1.50
N ASP A 199 17.84 -4.58 -1.17
CA ASP A 199 18.55 -5.87 -1.17
C ASP A 199 18.19 -6.75 0.04
N ASN A 200 17.74 -6.15 1.15
CA ASN A 200 17.39 -6.84 2.39
C ASN A 200 15.94 -7.37 2.42
N THR A 201 15.23 -7.33 1.28
CA THR A 201 13.81 -7.69 1.24
C THR A 201 13.62 -9.07 0.62
N THR A 202 12.91 -9.93 1.33
CA THR A 202 12.71 -11.32 0.88
C THR A 202 11.84 -11.36 -0.39
N THR A 203 12.10 -12.33 -1.26
CA THR A 203 11.33 -12.51 -2.51
C THR A 203 9.83 -12.69 -2.23
N PHE A 204 9.47 -13.35 -1.13
CA PHE A 204 8.07 -13.48 -0.70
C PHE A 204 7.41 -12.14 -0.37
N LEU A 205 8.14 -11.23 0.30
CA LEU A 205 7.62 -9.91 0.63
C LEU A 205 7.43 -9.06 -0.64
N LYS A 206 8.39 -9.11 -1.58
CA LYS A 206 8.26 -8.48 -2.90
C LYS A 206 7.03 -8.97 -3.65
N LEU A 207 6.81 -10.29 -3.70
CA LEU A 207 5.64 -10.89 -4.34
C LEU A 207 4.33 -10.53 -3.64
N GLY A 208 4.34 -10.46 -2.29
CA GLY A 208 3.21 -10.03 -1.49
C GLY A 208 2.79 -8.59 -1.80
N PHE A 209 3.74 -7.65 -1.77
CA PHE A 209 3.51 -6.25 -2.13
C PHE A 209 3.03 -6.09 -3.58
N ALA A 210 3.62 -6.83 -4.52
CA ALA A 210 3.21 -6.84 -5.93
C ALA A 210 1.75 -7.30 -6.08
N SER A 211 1.38 -8.38 -5.40
CA SER A 211 0.03 -8.95 -5.43
C SER A 211 -1.00 -7.99 -4.81
N VAL A 212 -0.65 -7.38 -3.67
CA VAL A 212 -1.49 -6.38 -3.01
C VAL A 212 -1.69 -5.18 -3.94
N THR A 213 -0.63 -4.63 -4.53
CA THR A 213 -0.71 -3.49 -5.45
C THR A 213 -1.55 -3.83 -6.67
N PHE A 214 -1.39 -5.02 -7.25
CA PHE A 214 -2.23 -5.50 -8.36
C PHE A 214 -3.73 -5.51 -8.01
N ILE A 215 -4.10 -6.08 -6.86
CA ILE A 215 -5.50 -6.12 -6.41
C ILE A 215 -6.03 -4.70 -6.16
N GLN A 216 -5.20 -3.83 -5.57
CA GLN A 216 -5.57 -2.44 -5.30
C GLN A 216 -5.87 -1.66 -6.59
N PHE A 217 -5.09 -1.83 -7.65
CA PHE A 217 -5.37 -1.21 -8.94
C PHE A 217 -6.70 -1.67 -9.53
N PHE A 218 -7.03 -2.96 -9.43
CA PHE A 218 -8.33 -3.48 -9.87
C PHE A 218 -9.51 -2.78 -9.17
N TRP A 219 -9.42 -2.64 -7.84
CA TRP A 219 -10.42 -1.90 -7.06
C TRP A 219 -10.41 -0.40 -7.36
N GLY A 220 -9.22 0.18 -7.60
CA GLY A 220 -9.04 1.57 -7.99
C GLY A 220 -9.83 1.91 -9.25
N MET A 221 -9.82 1.04 -10.26
CA MET A 221 -10.61 1.26 -11.48
C MET A 221 -12.11 1.34 -11.21
N LYS A 222 -12.62 0.50 -10.29
CA LYS A 222 -14.03 0.54 -9.91
C LYS A 222 -14.38 1.84 -9.18
N ILE A 223 -13.46 2.36 -8.38
CA ILE A 223 -13.63 3.66 -7.70
C ILE A 223 -13.60 4.79 -8.73
N LEU A 224 -12.64 4.79 -9.65
CA LEU A 224 -12.52 5.78 -10.72
C LEU A 224 -13.73 5.77 -11.65
N TYR A 225 -14.29 4.59 -11.95
CA TYR A 225 -15.56 4.45 -12.64
C TYR A 225 -16.70 5.15 -11.89
N ASN A 226 -16.87 4.88 -10.60
CA ASN A 226 -17.92 5.52 -9.81
C ASN A 226 -17.73 7.05 -9.74
N ILE A 227 -16.48 7.53 -9.67
CA ILE A 227 -16.16 8.95 -9.79
C ILE A 227 -16.59 9.48 -11.16
N GLY A 228 -16.33 8.74 -12.24
CA GLY A 228 -16.70 9.13 -13.59
C GLY A 228 -18.21 9.23 -13.78
N VAL A 229 -18.98 8.36 -13.13
CA VAL A 229 -20.44 8.45 -13.08
C VAL A 229 -20.87 9.71 -12.33
N MET A 230 -20.31 10.00 -11.15
CA MET A 230 -20.63 11.22 -10.40
C MET A 230 -20.29 12.51 -11.17
N VAL A 231 -19.13 12.53 -11.85
CA VAL A 231 -18.71 13.65 -12.69
C VAL A 231 -19.67 13.84 -13.86
N LYS A 232 -20.07 12.74 -14.51
CA LYS A 232 -21.05 12.75 -15.59
C LYS A 232 -22.40 13.30 -15.14
N GLU A 233 -22.94 12.78 -14.04
CA GLU A 233 -24.23 13.22 -13.48
C GLU A 233 -24.20 14.72 -13.14
N HIS A 234 -23.11 15.20 -12.55
CA HIS A 234 -22.96 16.62 -12.23
C HIS A 234 -22.99 17.52 -13.47
N PHE A 235 -22.30 17.14 -14.54
CA PHE A 235 -22.33 17.93 -15.78
C PHE A 235 -23.66 17.79 -16.54
N ASP A 236 -24.35 16.66 -16.45
CA ASP A 236 -25.67 16.49 -17.06
C ASP A 236 -26.72 17.38 -16.38
N GLU A 237 -26.60 17.57 -15.05
CA GLU A 237 -27.41 18.54 -14.31
C GLU A 237 -27.12 19.99 -14.73
N LEU A 238 -25.85 20.34 -14.97
CA LEU A 238 -25.45 21.68 -15.44
C LEU A 238 -25.94 21.95 -16.87
N GLU A 239 -25.79 20.99 -17.78
CA GLU A 239 -26.28 21.08 -19.16
C GLU A 239 -27.79 21.34 -19.21
N SER A 240 -28.56 20.69 -18.31
CA SER A 240 -30.01 20.89 -18.21
C SER A 240 -30.41 22.31 -17.78
N LYS A 241 -29.56 22.99 -17.00
CA LYS A 241 -29.83 24.33 -16.43
C LYS A 241 -29.27 25.46 -17.28
N GLU A 242 -28.05 25.28 -17.78
CA GLU A 242 -27.24 26.36 -18.37
C GLU A 242 -26.99 26.14 -19.88
N LYS A 243 -27.48 25.04 -20.46
CA LYS A 243 -27.19 24.61 -21.85
C LYS A 243 -25.69 24.54 -22.15
N GLU A 244 -24.86 24.38 -21.12
CA GLU A 244 -23.42 24.23 -21.27
C GLU A 244 -23.10 22.77 -21.62
N SER A 245 -22.35 22.57 -22.71
CA SER A 245 -21.96 21.23 -23.13
C SER A 245 -20.96 20.62 -22.16
N ARG A 246 -21.12 19.33 -21.83
CA ARG A 246 -20.17 18.59 -21.01
C ARG A 246 -18.72 18.73 -21.55
N PRO A 247 -17.73 19.04 -20.70
CA PRO A 247 -16.35 19.17 -21.16
C PRO A 247 -15.79 17.83 -21.65
N LEU A 248 -14.95 17.88 -22.69
CA LEU A 248 -14.41 16.70 -23.37
C LEU A 248 -13.69 15.74 -22.41
N TRP A 249 -12.90 16.27 -21.47
CA TRP A 249 -12.15 15.45 -20.51
C TRP A 249 -13.08 14.61 -19.62
N ALA A 250 -14.24 15.12 -19.22
CA ALA A 250 -15.20 14.41 -18.37
C ALA A 250 -15.86 13.27 -19.14
N LYS A 251 -16.16 13.49 -20.42
CA LYS A 251 -16.66 12.46 -21.33
C LYS A 251 -15.63 11.36 -21.52
N VAL A 252 -14.39 11.71 -21.87
CA VAL A 252 -13.29 10.75 -22.04
C VAL A 252 -13.03 9.96 -20.75
N PHE A 253 -12.99 10.64 -19.60
CA PHE A 253 -12.81 9.99 -18.30
C PHE A 253 -13.89 8.95 -18.04
N HIS A 254 -15.17 9.34 -18.12
CA HIS A 254 -16.29 8.40 -17.95
C HIS A 254 -16.21 7.22 -18.92
N ASP A 255 -15.99 7.49 -20.21
CA ASP A 255 -16.05 6.46 -21.27
C ASP A 255 -14.91 5.43 -21.11
N VAL A 256 -13.70 5.88 -20.73
CA VAL A 256 -12.56 5.00 -20.43
C VAL A 256 -12.90 4.05 -19.28
N PHE A 257 -13.31 4.59 -18.13
CA PHE A 257 -13.58 3.73 -16.96
C PHE A 257 -14.85 2.89 -17.14
N TYR A 258 -15.85 3.38 -17.87
CA TYR A 258 -17.03 2.61 -18.26
C TYR A 258 -16.66 1.42 -19.12
N ALA A 259 -15.81 1.62 -20.14
CA ALA A 259 -15.33 0.53 -20.98
C ALA A 259 -14.57 -0.52 -20.16
N ILE A 260 -13.72 -0.09 -19.22
CA ILE A 260 -12.95 -0.99 -18.36
C ILE A 260 -13.84 -1.80 -17.40
N ASP A 261 -14.88 -1.20 -16.81
CA ASP A 261 -15.78 -1.92 -15.89
C ASP A 261 -16.75 -2.86 -16.63
N LYS A 262 -17.37 -2.38 -17.72
CA LYS A 262 -18.49 -3.06 -18.40
C LYS A 262 -18.05 -4.01 -19.51
N ASN A 263 -17.02 -3.69 -20.27
CA ASN A 263 -16.58 -4.56 -21.36
C ASN A 263 -15.67 -5.67 -20.81
N LYS A 264 -16.14 -6.92 -20.88
CA LYS A 264 -15.42 -8.09 -20.36
C LYS A 264 -14.05 -8.28 -21.01
N GLN A 265 -13.92 -8.01 -22.31
CA GLN A 265 -12.64 -8.14 -23.03
C GLN A 265 -11.66 -7.06 -22.60
N VAL A 266 -12.09 -5.80 -22.57
CA VAL A 266 -11.26 -4.67 -22.10
C VAL A 266 -10.80 -4.91 -20.66
N ARG A 267 -11.70 -5.35 -19.78
CA ARG A 267 -11.36 -5.70 -18.39
C ARG A 267 -10.33 -6.81 -18.29
N LEU A 268 -10.43 -7.84 -19.12
CA LEU A 268 -9.47 -8.95 -19.14
C LEU A 268 -8.10 -8.48 -19.62
N ILE A 269 -8.03 -7.76 -20.74
CA ILE A 269 -6.79 -7.19 -21.28
C ILE A 269 -6.14 -6.30 -20.23
N PHE A 270 -6.90 -5.39 -19.63
CA PHE A 270 -6.41 -4.50 -18.58
C PHE A 270 -5.89 -5.27 -17.36
N SER A 271 -6.57 -6.35 -16.95
CA SER A 271 -6.13 -7.21 -15.84
C SER A 271 -4.81 -7.92 -16.17
N ILE A 272 -4.65 -8.41 -17.40
CA ILE A 272 -3.40 -9.04 -17.87
C ILE A 272 -2.27 -8.03 -17.90
N VAL A 273 -2.50 -6.83 -18.45
CA VAL A 273 -1.51 -5.74 -18.51
C VAL A 273 -1.10 -5.32 -17.10
N ASN A 274 -2.04 -5.15 -16.17
CA ASN A 274 -1.72 -4.83 -14.79
C ASN A 274 -0.95 -5.95 -14.08
N PHE A 275 -1.35 -7.20 -14.26
CA PHE A 275 -0.62 -8.33 -13.69
C PHE A 275 0.80 -8.39 -14.24
N ALA A 276 0.96 -8.17 -15.54
CA ALA A 276 2.26 -8.11 -16.17
C ALA A 276 3.12 -6.96 -15.58
N THR A 277 2.53 -5.77 -15.43
CA THR A 277 3.22 -4.56 -14.97
C THR A 277 3.63 -4.63 -13.50
N PHE A 278 2.74 -5.09 -12.61
CA PHE A 278 2.98 -5.04 -11.17
C PHE A 278 3.56 -6.33 -10.59
N VAL A 279 3.35 -7.47 -11.25
CA VAL A 279 3.79 -8.77 -10.73
C VAL A 279 4.85 -9.37 -11.65
N PHE A 280 4.50 -9.65 -12.91
CA PHE A 280 5.37 -10.45 -13.78
C PHE A 280 6.70 -9.74 -14.11
N ILE A 281 6.65 -8.49 -14.58
CA ILE A 281 7.82 -7.71 -14.97
C ILE A 281 8.73 -7.45 -13.77
N PRO A 282 8.26 -6.93 -12.62
CA PRO A 282 9.13 -6.72 -11.47
C PRO A 282 9.73 -8.03 -10.96
N VAL A 283 8.93 -9.08 -10.76
CA VAL A 283 9.43 -10.36 -10.25
C VAL A 283 10.43 -10.99 -11.20
N SER A 284 10.18 -10.93 -12.51
CA SER A 284 11.08 -11.49 -13.52
C SER A 284 12.35 -10.65 -13.68
N TYR A 285 12.23 -9.32 -13.74
CA TYR A 285 13.37 -8.42 -13.86
C TYR A 285 14.30 -8.53 -12.64
N TYR A 286 13.78 -8.30 -11.43
CA TYR A 286 14.60 -8.38 -10.22
C TYR A 286 15.02 -9.82 -9.90
N GLY A 287 14.24 -10.79 -10.34
CA GLY A 287 14.55 -12.19 -10.20
C GLY A 287 15.72 -12.65 -11.05
N PHE A 288 15.59 -12.52 -12.36
CA PHE A 288 16.55 -13.03 -13.34
C PHE A 288 17.75 -12.09 -13.52
N VAL A 289 17.55 -10.77 -13.54
CA VAL A 289 18.63 -9.81 -13.86
C VAL A 289 19.54 -9.56 -12.66
N ARG A 290 18.99 -9.41 -11.45
CA ARG A 290 19.82 -9.28 -10.23
C ARG A 290 20.32 -10.62 -9.68
N GLY A 291 19.89 -11.76 -10.23
CA GLY A 291 20.30 -13.09 -9.77
C GLY A 291 19.86 -13.42 -8.33
N ASN A 292 18.94 -12.64 -7.76
CA ASN A 292 18.52 -12.77 -6.37
C ASN A 292 17.37 -13.77 -6.18
N LEU A 293 16.71 -14.22 -7.25
CA LEU A 293 15.54 -15.09 -7.15
C LEU A 293 15.84 -16.42 -6.48
N PHE A 294 17.08 -16.92 -6.56
CA PHE A 294 17.49 -18.18 -5.91
C PHE A 294 18.36 -17.97 -4.67
N LYS A 295 19.00 -16.80 -4.51
CA LYS A 295 19.82 -16.49 -3.33
C LYS A 295 19.00 -16.26 -2.05
N SER A 296 17.71 -15.91 -2.19
CA SER A 296 16.83 -15.52 -1.09
C SER A 296 15.79 -16.59 -0.71
N PHE A 297 15.88 -17.79 -1.31
CA PHE A 297 15.10 -18.97 -0.90
C PHE A 297 15.85 -19.89 0.08
N LEU A 298 17.16 -19.66 0.25
CA LEU A 298 18.04 -20.31 1.24
C LEU A 298 18.30 -19.33 2.37
#